data_AF-A0A6L3X6D6-F1
#
_entry.id   AF-A0A6L3X6D6-F1
#
_cell.length_a   1.000
_cell.length_b   1.000
_cell.length_c   1.000
_cell.angle_alpha   90.00
_cell.angle_beta   90.00
_cell.angle_gamma   90.00
#
_symmetry.space_group_name_H-M   'P 1'
#
loop_
_entity.id
_entity.type
_entity.pdbx_description
1 polymer ?
#
loop_
_entity_poly.entity_id
_entity_poly.type
_entity_poly.pdbx_seq_one_letter_code
_entity_poly.pdbx_strand_id
1 'polypeptide(L)' 'MGMTTMGVKLDDATRERIKTAATRIDRTPHWLIKQAIFNYLERLESEEGLPELPALLAGAANESEEAAT' A
#
# COMPACT_ATOMS: atom_id res chain seq x y z
N MET A 1 23.26 -7.55 -6.35
CA MET A 1 21.84 -7.37 -6.74
C MET A 1 21.47 -5.92 -6.53
N GLY A 2 20.96 -5.22 -7.55
CA GLY A 2 20.63 -3.80 -7.44
C GLY A 2 19.37 -3.57 -6.61
N MET A 3 19.37 -2.51 -5.79
CA MET A 3 18.18 -2.05 -5.06
C MET A 3 17.41 -1.09 -5.96
N THR A 4 16.14 -1.36 -6.25
CA THR A 4 15.26 -0.43 -6.97
C THR A 4 14.33 0.27 -5.98
N THR A 5 14.02 1.54 -6.21
CA THR A 5 13.09 2.31 -5.38
C THR A 5 11.77 2.45 -6.12
N MET A 6 10.67 2.08 -5.46
CA MET A 6 9.31 2.25 -5.98
C MET A 6 8.55 3.24 -5.08
N GLY A 7 7.85 4.20 -5.69
CA GLY A 7 7.00 5.15 -4.98
C GLY A 7 5.60 4.59 -4.74
N VAL A 8 4.98 4.93 -3.61
CA VAL A 8 3.60 4.57 -3.28
C VAL A 8 2.78 5.85 -3.06
N LYS A 9 1.68 6.01 -3.78
CA LYS A 9 0.73 7.12 -3.57
C LYS A 9 -0.21 6.76 -2.42
N LEU A 10 -0.26 7.61 -1.41
CA LEU A 10 -1.11 7.45 -0.23
C LEU A 10 -1.80 8.79 0.04
N ASP A 11 -3.08 8.72 0.35
CA ASP A 11 -3.82 9.84 0.92
C ASP A 11 -3.35 10.14 2.36
N ASP A 12 -3.68 11.33 2.86
CA ASP A 12 -3.23 11.78 4.18
C ASP A 12 -3.81 10.94 5.32
N ALA A 13 -5.05 10.45 5.19
CA ALA A 13 -5.65 9.62 6.22
C ALA A 13 -4.93 8.26 6.34
N THR A 14 -4.59 7.63 5.22
CA THR A 14 -3.78 6.40 5.22
C THR A 14 -2.37 6.65 5.75
N ARG A 15 -1.75 7.77 5.40
CA ARG A 15 -0.42 8.14 5.92
C ARG A 15 -0.40 8.25 7.44
N GLU A 16 -1.36 8.94 8.05
CA GLU A 16 -1.42 9.09 9.51
C GLU A 16 -1.76 7.76 10.21
N ARG A 17 -2.58 6.89 9.59
CA ARG A 17 -2.82 5.52 10.09
C ARG A 17 -1.53 4.70 10.15
N ILE A 18 -0.73 4.70 9.08
CA ILE A 18 0.55 3.98 9.02
C ILE A 18 1.51 4.52 10.08
N LYS A 19 1.62 5.85 10.20
CA LYS A 19 2.47 6.50 11.18
C LYS A 19 2.09 6.12 12.61
N THR A 20 0.81 6.21 12.94
CA THR A 20 0.29 5.82 14.27
C THR A 20 0.57 4.35 14.55
N ALA A 21 0.34 3.46 13.59
CA ALA A 21 0.60 2.03 13.75
C ALA A 21 2.09 1.73 13.96
N ALA A 22 2.97 2.40 13.21
CA ALA A 22 4.41 2.23 13.33
C ALA A 22 4.94 2.71 14.70
N THR A 23 4.45 3.86 15.18
CA THR A 23 4.81 4.37 16.53
C THR A 23 4.38 3.41 17.64
N ARG A 24 3.21 2.77 17.51
CA ARG A 24 2.72 1.80 18.53
C ARG A 24 3.62 0.58 18.71
N ILE A 25 4.39 0.22 17.68
CA ILE A 25 5.30 -0.92 17.70
C ILE A 25 6.78 -0.49 17.73
N ASP A 26 7.04 0.79 18.02
CA ASP A 26 8.40 1.37 18.07
C ASP A 26 9.19 1.17 16.77
N ARG A 27 8.55 1.44 15.63
CA ARG A 27 9.15 1.34 14.29
C ARG A 27 8.84 2.56 13.44
N THR A 28 9.56 2.70 12.32
CA THR A 28 9.33 3.77 11.36
C THR A 28 8.23 3.41 10.35
N PRO A 29 7.50 4.39 9.79
CA PRO A 29 6.50 4.14 8.74
C PRO A 29 7.06 3.35 7.55
N HIS A 30 8.29 3.69 7.13
CA HIS A 30 8.96 3.00 6.02
C HIS A 30 9.23 1.52 6.34
N TRP A 31 9.69 1.20 7.56
CA TRP A 31 9.86 -0.19 7.99
C TRP A 31 8.54 -0.95 7.97
N LEU A 32 7.46 -0.35 8.48
CA LEU A 32 6.14 -0.98 8.51
C LEU A 32 5.61 -1.29 7.11
N ILE A 33 5.75 -0.34 6.17
CA ILE A 33 5.36 -0.54 4.77
C ILE A 33 6.14 -1.69 4.15
N LYS A 34 7.45 -1.74 4.36
CA LYS A 34 8.31 -2.82 3.85
C LYS A 34 7.91 -4.18 4.43
N GLN A 35 7.65 -4.24 5.73
CA GLN A 35 7.23 -5.48 6.41
C GLN A 35 5.86 -5.96 5.93
N ALA A 36 4.92 -5.05 5.69
CA ALA A 36 3.60 -5.37 5.17
C ALA A 36 3.68 -5.98 3.76
N ILE A 37 4.57 -5.47 2.90
CA ILE A 37 4.80 -6.04 1.56
C ILE A 37 5.30 -7.48 1.67
N PHE A 38 6.32 -7.75 2.50
CA PHE A 38 6.84 -9.10 2.65
C PHE A 38 5.81 -10.07 3.23
N ASN A 39 5.10 -9.67 4.27
CA ASN A 39 4.07 -10.53 4.87
C ASN A 39 2.93 -10.84 3.89
N TYR A 40 2.55 -9.85 3.06
CA TYR A 40 1.55 -10.08 2.02
C TYR A 40 2.06 -11.04 0.95
N LEU A 41 3.30 -10.87 0.47
CA LEU A 41 3.91 -11.78 -0.49
C LEU A 41 4.04 -13.21 0.05
N GLU A 42 4.55 -13.39 1.27
CA GLU A 42 4.64 -14.72 1.90
C GLU A 42 3.27 -15.40 1.98
N ARG A 43 2.23 -14.63 2.32
CA ARG A 43 0.85 -15.12 2.35
C ARG A 43 0.35 -15.46 0.94
N LEU A 44 0.64 -14.64 -0.07
CA LEU A 44 0.30 -14.92 -1.47
C LEU A 44 0.98 -16.19 -1.99
N GLU A 45 2.23 -16.40 -1.63
CA GLU A 45 3.03 -17.55 -2.04
C GLU A 45 2.64 -18.83 -1.28
N SER A 46 2.08 -18.67 -0.07
CA SER A 46 1.63 -19.78 0.79
C SER A 46 0.17 -20.19 0.57
N GLU A 47 -0.71 -19.29 0.11
CA GLU A 47 -2.11 -19.60 -0.23
C GLU A 47 -2.24 -20.03 -1.70
N GLU A 48 -2.61 -21.29 -1.95
CA GLU A 48 -2.98 -21.86 -3.25
C GLU A 48 -4.33 -21.30 -3.77
N GLY A 49 -4.42 -19.98 -3.90
CA GLY A 49 -5.59 -19.25 -4.40
C GLY A 49 -6.19 -18.31 -3.36
N LEU A 50 -5.96 -17.00 -3.52
CA LEU A 50 -6.63 -16.00 -2.71
C LEU A 50 -8.05 -15.74 -3.19
N PRO A 51 -8.95 -15.31 -2.28
CA PRO A 51 -10.07 -14.48 -2.68
C PRO A 51 -9.55 -13.12 -3.18
N GLU A 52 -9.97 -12.77 -4.39
CA GLU A 52 -9.76 -11.50 -5.11
C GLU A 52 -9.65 -10.28 -4.15
N LEU A 53 -8.54 -9.52 -4.22
CA LEU A 53 -8.50 -8.19 -3.60
C LEU A 53 -9.67 -7.37 -4.17
N PRO A 54 -10.59 -6.81 -3.34
CA PRO A 54 -11.65 -5.97 -3.84
C PRO A 54 -11.03 -4.82 -4.64
N ALA A 55 -11.50 -4.63 -5.87
CA ALA A 55 -11.13 -3.56 -6.80
C ALA A 55 -11.47 -2.14 -6.30
N LEU A 56 -11.48 -1.90 -4.98
CA LEU A 56 -11.70 -0.62 -4.33
C LEU A 56 -10.58 0.40 -4.63
N LEU A 57 -9.43 -0.03 -5.16
CA LEU A 57 -8.39 0.87 -5.68
C LEU A 57 -8.58 1.28 -7.16
N ALA A 58 -9.49 0.64 -7.91
CA ALA A 58 -9.75 1.03 -9.30
C ALA A 58 -10.52 2.35 -9.43
N GLY A 59 -11.13 2.84 -8.34
CA GLY A 59 -11.83 4.13 -8.30
C GLY A 59 -10.92 5.36 -8.24
N ALA A 60 -9.63 5.21 -7.95
CA ALA A 60 -8.69 6.34 -7.84
C ALA A 60 -8.07 6.79 -9.18
N ALA A 61 -8.47 6.18 -10.30
CA ALA A 61 -7.89 6.45 -11.62
C ALA A 61 -8.74 7.34 -12.55
N ASN A 62 -9.92 7.83 -12.12
CA ASN A 62 -10.88 8.50 -13.02
C ASN A 62 -11.24 9.97 -12.67
N GLU A 63 -10.32 10.75 -12.08
CA GLU A 63 -10.52 12.20 -11.88
C GLU A 63 -9.67 13.04 -12.85
N SER A 64 -9.66 12.69 -14.13
CA SER A 64 -8.91 13.44 -15.15
C SER A 64 -9.72 13.65 -16.44
N GLU A 65 -11.00 13.96 -16.33
CA GLU A 65 -11.78 14.37 -17.52
C GLU A 65 -12.99 15.25 -17.16
N GLU A 66 -12.78 16.42 -16.52
CA GLU A 66 -13.75 17.52 -16.62
C GLU A 66 -13.06 18.88 -16.38
N ALA A 67 -12.32 19.35 -17.39
CA ALA A 67 -11.89 20.74 -17.48
C ALA A 67 -11.69 21.13 -18.95
N ALA A 68 -12.75 20.99 -19.74
CA ALA A 68 -12.82 21.58 -21.08
C ALA A 68 -14.28 21.87 -21.43
N THR A 69 -14.81 22.97 -20.92
CA THR A 69 -15.80 23.81 -21.61
C THR A 69 -15.63 25.24 -21.14
#